data_AF-A0A9X3PGD2-F1
#
_entry.id   AF-A0A9X3PGD2-F1
#
_cell.length_a   1.000
_cell.length_b   1.000
_cell.length_c   1.000
_cell.angle_alpha   90.00
_cell.angle_beta   90.00
_cell.angle_gamma   90.00
#
_symmetry.space_group_name_H-M   'P 1'
#
loop_
_entity.id
_entity.type
_entity.pdbx_description
1 polymer ?
#
loop_
_entity_poly.entity_id
_entity_poly.type
_entity_poly.pdbx_seq_one_letter_code
_entity_poly.pdbx_strand_id
1 'polypeptide(L)'
;MKTFLLNAAAVSAAILLAVGAPAHAQSVPVPDGGVKLFLKDHPDLPMAVVDGVPRLTDEGDLWELGGDEADMQDLGEYQIIHRGSGQCLVADTGGGATAHVSLADCADAHSWTIVYDNPGHRDFRFVAPGDYLLGLHERSDAVEGAEVLAVREDPSDSMHFHEWLTESGTATPPPNEITPVPDPSFEAESPASAAAAAAAESASPKPALPTTGAGLGIGIGAGAVALAGGAALMLWWQRRRVLRADW
;
A
#
# COMPACT_ATOMS: atom_id res chain seq x y z
N MET A 1 18.35 77.46 34.04
CA MET A 1 19.81 77.20 34.13
C MET A 1 20.01 75.70 34.32
N LYS A 2 20.81 75.08 33.42
CA LYS A 2 21.77 73.96 33.67
C LYS A 2 21.24 72.69 34.38
N THR A 3 21.40 71.44 33.95
CA THR A 3 22.20 70.75 32.90
C THR A 3 21.71 69.28 32.95
N PHE A 4 21.17 68.72 31.87
CA PHE A 4 21.77 67.72 30.96
C PHE A 4 22.45 66.48 31.57
N LEU A 5 21.80 65.33 31.29
CA LEU A 5 22.29 64.02 30.82
C LEU A 5 23.54 63.40 31.44
N LEU A 6 23.44 62.14 31.86
CA LEU A 6 24.54 61.16 31.75
C LEU A 6 24.00 59.70 31.73
N ASN A 7 23.97 59.15 30.51
CA ASN A 7 24.40 57.81 30.10
C ASN A 7 24.17 56.62 31.04
N ALA A 8 23.11 55.85 30.77
CA ALA A 8 23.07 54.43 31.11
C ALA A 8 23.58 53.62 29.89
N ALA A 9 24.75 53.01 30.05
CA ALA A 9 25.37 52.16 29.03
C ALA A 9 24.52 50.92 28.78
N ALA A 10 24.26 50.65 27.49
CA ALA A 10 23.68 49.41 27.00
C ALA A 10 24.65 48.25 27.25
N VAL A 11 24.26 47.31 28.10
CA VAL A 11 24.86 45.96 28.14
C VAL A 11 23.89 45.03 27.44
N SER A 12 24.01 44.94 26.12
CA SER A 12 23.33 43.90 25.35
C SER A 12 24.08 42.59 25.60
N ALA A 13 23.63 41.82 26.59
CA ALA A 13 24.03 40.43 26.74
C ALA A 13 23.48 39.64 25.54
N ALA A 14 24.33 39.40 24.54
CA ALA A 14 24.06 38.46 23.47
C ALA A 14 24.05 37.05 24.08
N ILE A 15 22.88 36.60 24.53
CA ILE A 15 22.63 35.20 24.86
C ILE A 15 22.63 34.47 23.51
N LEU A 16 23.77 33.84 23.19
CA LEU A 16 23.86 32.79 22.19
C LEU A 16 22.99 31.64 22.68
N LEU A 17 21.69 31.68 22.35
CA LEU A 17 20.86 30.50 22.36
C LEU A 17 21.48 29.56 21.35
N ALA A 18 22.18 28.54 21.85
CA ALA A 18 22.48 27.35 21.07
C ALA A 18 21.12 26.74 20.70
N VAL A 19 20.58 27.17 19.57
CA VAL A 19 19.44 26.53 18.92
C VAL A 19 19.97 25.16 18.51
N GLY A 20 19.81 24.18 19.41
CA GLY A 20 19.98 22.78 19.06
C GLY A 20 19.05 22.54 17.89
N ALA A 21 19.61 22.33 16.71
CA ALA A 21 18.82 21.90 15.57
C ALA A 21 18.02 20.67 16.03
N PRO A 22 16.70 20.62 15.76
CA PRO A 22 15.93 19.44 16.10
C PRO A 22 16.66 18.26 15.47
N ALA A 23 17.06 17.30 16.31
CA ALA A 23 17.54 16.03 15.81
C ALA A 23 16.36 15.45 15.02
N HIS A 24 16.41 15.59 13.70
CA HIS A 24 15.41 14.98 12.82
C HIS A 24 15.49 13.49 13.10
N ALA A 25 14.47 12.97 13.80
CA ALA A 25 14.29 11.53 13.93
C ALA A 25 14.29 10.98 12.51
N GLN A 26 15.29 10.16 12.19
CA GLN A 26 15.36 9.52 10.89
C GLN A 26 14.12 8.63 10.79
N SER A 27 13.23 8.93 9.86
CA SER A 27 12.11 8.05 9.56
C SER A 27 12.69 6.71 9.13
N VAL A 28 12.20 5.64 9.75
CA VAL A 28 12.51 4.28 9.28
C VAL A 28 11.91 4.17 7.87
N PRO A 29 12.60 3.61 6.87
CA PRO A 29 11.99 3.39 5.57
C PRO A 29 10.89 2.34 5.66
N VAL A 30 9.84 2.48 4.85
CA VAL A 30 8.86 1.40 4.65
C VAL A 30 9.62 0.17 4.14
N PRO A 31 9.37 -1.03 4.68
CA PRO A 31 10.09 -2.22 4.25
C PRO A 31 9.90 -2.49 2.76
N ASP A 32 11.02 -2.78 2.08
CA ASP A 32 10.98 -3.27 0.71
C ASP A 32 10.67 -4.77 0.67
N GLY A 33 9.87 -5.19 -0.31
CA GLY A 33 9.54 -6.60 -0.55
C GLY A 33 8.36 -7.12 0.26
N GLY A 34 8.25 -8.45 0.34
CA GLY A 34 7.14 -9.13 1.02
C GLY A 34 7.27 -9.08 2.53
N VAL A 35 6.25 -8.56 3.22
CA VAL A 35 6.14 -8.50 4.67
C VAL A 35 4.91 -9.25 5.17
N LYS A 36 4.99 -9.79 6.39
CA LYS A 36 3.80 -10.15 7.16
C LYS A 36 3.33 -8.94 7.95
N LEU A 37 2.00 -8.79 8.06
CA LEU A 37 1.35 -7.72 8.82
C LEU A 37 0.72 -8.33 10.07
N PHE A 38 1.10 -7.83 11.25
CA PHE A 38 0.59 -8.31 12.53
C PHE A 38 -0.07 -7.18 13.30
N LEU A 39 -1.12 -7.44 14.06
CA LEU A 39 -1.59 -6.47 15.05
C LEU A 39 -0.56 -6.34 16.17
N LYS A 40 -0.33 -5.10 16.64
CA LYS A 40 0.72 -4.78 17.62
C LYS A 40 0.68 -5.64 18.89
N ASP A 41 -0.51 -5.85 19.44
CA ASP A 41 -0.70 -6.64 20.65
C ASP A 41 -0.84 -8.15 20.38
N HIS A 42 -0.92 -8.57 19.12
CA HIS A 42 -1.16 -9.95 18.69
C HIS A 42 -0.20 -10.40 17.56
N PRO A 43 1.13 -10.45 17.84
CA PRO A 43 2.14 -10.86 16.86
C PRO A 43 2.07 -12.35 16.49
N ASP A 44 1.26 -13.13 17.19
CA ASP A 44 0.95 -14.52 16.88
C ASP A 44 -0.16 -14.69 15.83
N LEU A 45 -0.86 -13.60 15.49
CA LEU A 45 -2.00 -13.59 14.58
C LEU A 45 -1.78 -12.68 13.37
N PRO A 46 -0.86 -13.01 12.45
CA PRO A 46 -0.69 -12.26 11.21
C PRO A 46 -1.95 -12.25 10.33
N MET A 47 -2.09 -11.19 9.55
CA MET A 47 -3.14 -11.07 8.54
C MET A 47 -2.85 -11.98 7.33
N ALA A 48 -3.87 -12.75 6.95
CA ALA A 48 -3.92 -13.55 5.73
C ALA A 48 -5.25 -13.34 5.01
N VAL A 49 -5.37 -13.88 3.81
CA VAL A 49 -6.58 -13.85 3.00
C VAL A 49 -7.22 -15.23 3.04
N VAL A 50 -8.39 -15.32 3.67
CA VAL A 50 -9.18 -16.55 3.76
C VAL A 50 -10.49 -16.33 3.02
N ASP A 51 -10.74 -17.13 1.99
CA ASP A 51 -11.92 -17.01 1.13
C ASP A 51 -12.10 -15.60 0.53
N GLY A 52 -10.99 -14.93 0.20
CA GLY A 52 -10.97 -13.56 -0.36
C GLY A 52 -11.18 -12.44 0.66
N VAL A 53 -11.29 -12.79 1.95
CA VAL A 53 -11.48 -11.84 3.04
C VAL A 53 -10.21 -11.78 3.89
N PRO A 54 -9.66 -10.58 4.17
CA PRO A 54 -8.56 -10.42 5.12
C PRO A 54 -8.99 -10.82 6.53
N ARG A 55 -8.25 -11.76 7.13
CA ARG A 55 -8.49 -12.29 8.47
C ARG A 55 -7.19 -12.45 9.24
N LEU A 56 -7.30 -12.45 10.56
CA LEU A 56 -6.20 -12.84 11.44
C LEU A 56 -6.07 -14.37 11.46
N THR A 57 -4.86 -14.90 11.27
CA THR A 57 -4.57 -16.35 11.17
C THR A 57 -3.25 -16.67 11.87
N ASP A 58 -2.91 -17.95 12.02
CA ASP A 58 -1.63 -18.40 12.58
C ASP A 58 -0.47 -18.41 11.56
N GLU A 59 -0.76 -18.63 10.26
CA GLU A 59 0.27 -18.74 9.23
C GLU A 59 0.62 -17.39 8.57
N GLY A 60 -0.35 -16.51 8.30
CA GLY A 60 -0.12 -15.15 7.75
C GLY A 60 0.36 -15.11 6.30
N ASP A 61 -0.22 -14.24 5.49
CA ASP A 61 0.22 -14.04 4.10
C ASP A 61 1.31 -12.98 3.98
N LEU A 62 1.97 -12.98 2.82
CA LEU A 62 2.91 -11.94 2.44
C LEU A 62 2.23 -10.80 1.69
N TRP A 63 2.58 -9.59 2.05
CA TRP A 63 2.06 -8.34 1.53
C TRP A 63 3.21 -7.47 1.03
N GLU A 64 3.02 -6.75 -0.07
CA GLU A 64 3.99 -5.78 -0.58
C GLU A 64 3.39 -4.38 -0.44
N LEU A 65 4.21 -3.43 0.02
CA LEU A 65 3.80 -2.03 0.18
C LEU A 65 4.35 -1.24 -1.02
N GLY A 66 3.52 -1.09 -2.07
CA GLY A 66 3.88 -0.37 -3.29
C GLY A 66 3.57 1.11 -3.18
N GLY A 67 4.59 1.97 -3.02
CA GLY A 67 4.42 3.42 -2.89
C GLY A 67 4.64 4.18 -4.20
N ASP A 68 3.85 5.24 -4.43
CA ASP A 68 3.97 6.08 -5.64
C ASP A 68 4.97 7.24 -5.50
N GLU A 69 5.19 7.77 -4.29
CA GLU A 69 6.28 8.70 -3.91
C GLU A 69 6.16 9.02 -2.41
N ALA A 70 7.25 8.90 -1.65
CA ALA A 70 7.23 9.13 -0.20
C ALA A 70 7.50 10.61 0.14
N ASP A 71 6.55 11.28 0.80
CA ASP A 71 6.77 12.61 1.40
C ASP A 71 7.43 12.44 2.79
N MET A 72 8.25 13.38 3.24
CA MET A 72 9.13 13.17 4.41
C MET A 72 8.44 13.07 5.80
N GLN A 73 7.11 13.15 5.88
CA GLN A 73 6.35 13.09 7.15
C GLN A 73 5.15 12.15 7.12
N ASP A 74 4.60 11.93 5.93
CA ASP A 74 3.55 10.96 5.62
C ASP A 74 4.26 9.99 4.69
N LEU A 75 4.46 8.72 5.09
CA LEU A 75 5.34 7.83 4.33
C LEU A 75 4.96 7.77 2.84
N GLY A 76 3.72 8.12 2.53
CA GLY A 76 3.19 8.28 1.19
C GLY A 76 1.83 7.63 1.09
N GLU A 77 1.33 7.61 -0.13
CA GLU A 77 0.20 6.78 -0.51
C GLU A 77 0.76 5.46 -1.05
N TYR A 78 0.29 4.35 -0.47
CA TYR A 78 0.75 3.00 -0.80
C TYR A 78 -0.42 2.10 -1.17
N GLN A 79 -0.21 1.24 -2.15
CA GLN A 79 -1.04 0.06 -2.34
C GLN A 79 -0.53 -1.08 -1.44
N ILE A 80 -1.44 -1.77 -0.76
CA ILE A 80 -1.14 -2.96 0.03
C ILE A 80 -1.46 -4.18 -0.84
N ILE A 81 -0.43 -4.75 -1.44
CA ILE A 81 -0.56 -5.78 -2.48
C ILE A 81 -0.44 -7.15 -1.83
N HIS A 82 -1.46 -8.00 -1.95
CA HIS A 82 -1.38 -9.39 -1.53
C HIS A 82 -0.50 -10.18 -2.48
N ARG A 83 0.63 -10.71 -2.00
CA ARG A 83 1.63 -11.35 -2.86
C ARG A 83 1.13 -12.64 -3.50
N GLY A 84 0.23 -13.37 -2.83
CA GLY A 84 -0.31 -14.64 -3.34
C GLY A 84 -1.22 -14.47 -4.56
N SER A 85 -2.02 -13.39 -4.60
CA SER A 85 -2.96 -13.13 -5.71
C SER A 85 -2.52 -12.00 -6.64
N GLY A 86 -1.58 -11.15 -6.22
CA GLY A 86 -1.21 -9.92 -6.93
C GLY A 86 -2.30 -8.83 -6.88
N GLN A 87 -3.34 -9.02 -6.06
CA GLN A 87 -4.44 -8.08 -5.90
C GLN A 87 -4.18 -7.11 -4.75
N CYS A 88 -4.82 -5.96 -4.77
CA CYS A 88 -4.66 -4.91 -3.78
C CYS A 88 -5.79 -4.90 -2.76
N LEU A 89 -5.45 -4.58 -1.52
CA LEU A 89 -6.39 -4.39 -0.44
C LEU A 89 -7.23 -3.13 -0.67
N VAL A 90 -8.56 -3.25 -0.59
CA VAL A 90 -9.51 -2.15 -0.78
C VAL A 90 -10.58 -2.16 0.31
N ALA A 91 -10.91 -0.98 0.83
CA ALA A 91 -12.04 -0.78 1.75
C ALA A 91 -13.30 -0.23 1.05
N ASP A 92 -14.47 -0.78 1.32
CA ASP A 92 -15.75 -0.24 0.84
C ASP A 92 -16.25 0.90 1.74
N THR A 93 -15.63 2.08 1.62
CA THR A 93 -15.88 3.24 2.49
C THR A 93 -17.18 3.97 2.13
N GLY A 94 -18.32 3.33 2.42
CA GLY A 94 -19.67 3.83 2.13
C GLY A 94 -20.29 4.76 3.19
N GLY A 95 -19.57 5.09 4.26
CA GLY A 95 -20.02 6.03 5.30
C GLY A 95 -20.51 5.40 6.62
N GLY A 96 -20.27 4.10 6.84
CA GLY A 96 -20.51 3.39 8.10
C GLY A 96 -19.38 3.60 9.14
N ALA A 97 -19.60 3.21 10.40
CA ALA A 97 -18.52 3.20 11.41
C ALA A 97 -17.44 2.16 11.06
N THR A 98 -17.83 1.13 10.33
CA THR A 98 -16.94 0.13 9.76
C THR A 98 -17.25 -0.03 8.27
N ALA A 99 -16.27 -0.52 7.54
CA ALA A 99 -16.32 -0.86 6.12
C ALA A 99 -15.61 -2.21 5.91
N HIS A 100 -16.16 -3.03 5.02
CA HIS A 100 -15.54 -4.29 4.66
C HIS A 100 -14.25 -4.03 3.88
N VAL A 101 -13.26 -4.90 4.12
CA VAL A 101 -12.00 -4.92 3.37
C VAL A 101 -12.00 -6.17 2.51
N SER A 102 -11.57 -6.02 1.26
CA SER A 102 -11.50 -7.11 0.29
C SER A 102 -10.30 -6.92 -0.63
N LEU A 103 -10.10 -7.87 -1.55
CA LEU A 103 -9.11 -7.76 -2.61
C LEU A 103 -9.77 -7.32 -3.92
N ALA A 104 -9.10 -6.42 -4.64
CA ALA A 104 -9.49 -5.97 -5.97
C ALA A 104 -8.28 -5.86 -6.90
N ASP A 105 -8.52 -5.68 -8.20
CA ASP A 105 -7.46 -5.34 -9.13
C ASP A 105 -6.80 -4.03 -8.70
N CYS A 106 -5.47 -3.99 -8.71
CA CYS A 106 -4.71 -2.83 -8.21
C CYS A 106 -4.98 -1.52 -8.98
N ALA A 107 -5.49 -1.60 -10.21
CA ALA A 107 -5.91 -0.43 -10.97
C ALA A 107 -7.20 0.22 -10.41
N ASP A 108 -8.03 -0.57 -9.71
CA ASP A 108 -9.30 -0.14 -9.13
C ASP A 108 -9.20 0.09 -7.60
N ALA A 109 -8.14 -0.41 -6.97
CA ALA A 109 -7.86 -0.20 -5.55
C ALA A 109 -7.36 1.22 -5.30
N HIS A 110 -7.87 1.84 -4.23
CA HIS A 110 -7.34 3.10 -3.74
C HIS A 110 -6.03 2.87 -2.96
N SER A 111 -5.24 3.92 -2.87
CA SER A 111 -4.05 3.93 -2.01
C SER A 111 -4.41 4.18 -0.55
N TRP A 112 -3.64 3.56 0.33
CA TRP A 112 -3.67 3.72 1.78
C TRP A 112 -2.56 4.68 2.19
N THR A 113 -2.88 5.65 3.04
CA THR A 113 -1.84 6.48 3.66
C THR A 113 -1.20 5.71 4.80
N ILE A 114 0.13 5.60 4.82
CA ILE A 114 0.86 4.94 5.92
C ILE A 114 1.40 6.01 6.87
N VAL A 115 0.95 5.97 8.12
CA VAL A 115 1.45 6.86 9.18
C VAL A 115 2.18 6.07 10.25
N TYR A 116 3.25 6.65 10.80
CA TYR A 116 3.84 6.18 12.04
C TYR A 116 2.98 6.62 13.21
N ASP A 117 2.74 5.71 14.16
CA ASP A 117 2.22 6.13 15.46
C ASP A 117 3.31 6.86 16.25
N ASN A 118 4.50 6.25 16.33
CA ASN A 118 5.68 6.86 16.95
C ASN A 118 6.92 6.49 16.13
N PRO A 119 7.73 7.45 15.65
CA PRO A 119 8.92 7.16 14.83
C PRO A 119 9.97 6.28 15.52
N GLY A 120 9.91 6.12 16.85
CA GLY A 120 10.76 5.18 17.60
C GLY A 120 10.27 3.72 17.62
N HIS A 121 9.02 3.48 17.23
CA HIS A 121 8.39 2.18 17.21
C HIS A 121 7.98 1.85 15.77
N ARG A 122 8.23 0.63 15.30
CA ARG A 122 7.93 0.22 13.91
C ARG A 122 6.44 -0.15 13.78
N ASP A 123 5.59 0.77 14.26
CA ASP A 123 4.16 0.61 14.37
C ASP A 123 3.53 1.47 13.28
N PHE A 124 2.86 0.81 12.34
CA PHE A 124 2.26 1.41 11.16
C PHE A 124 0.76 1.48 11.36
N ARG A 125 0.14 2.56 10.86
CA ARG A 125 -1.30 2.62 10.66
C ARG A 125 -1.57 2.86 9.18
N PHE A 126 -2.54 2.13 8.66
CA PHE A 126 -2.98 2.24 7.26
C PHE A 126 -4.31 2.96 7.23
N VAL A 127 -4.34 4.12 6.59
CA VAL A 127 -5.51 5.00 6.53
C VAL A 127 -6.09 4.99 5.11
N ALA A 128 -7.29 4.45 4.95
CA ALA A 128 -8.07 4.50 3.72
C ALA A 128 -8.81 5.86 3.56
N PRO A 129 -9.34 6.17 2.36
CA PRO A 129 -10.16 7.36 2.13
C PRO A 129 -11.31 7.51 3.15
N GLY A 130 -11.54 8.73 3.63
CA GLY A 130 -12.57 9.00 4.63
C GLY A 130 -12.15 8.65 6.06
N ASP A 131 -10.84 8.61 6.32
CA ASP A 131 -10.21 8.44 7.63
C ASP A 131 -10.57 7.10 8.30
N TYR A 132 -10.60 6.03 7.50
CA TYR A 132 -10.77 4.67 8.02
C TYR A 132 -9.41 4.03 8.28
N LEU A 133 -9.22 3.47 9.46
CA LEU A 133 -8.04 2.72 9.86
C LEU A 133 -8.22 1.23 9.55
N LEU A 134 -7.19 0.58 9.00
CA LEU A 134 -7.17 -0.88 8.88
C LEU A 134 -7.00 -1.50 10.27
N GLY A 135 -7.86 -2.44 10.64
CA GLY A 135 -7.74 -3.16 11.91
C GLY A 135 -9.04 -3.83 12.35
N LEU A 136 -9.32 -3.82 13.65
CA LEU A 136 -10.51 -4.44 14.23
C LEU A 136 -11.50 -3.39 14.73
N HIS A 137 -12.79 -3.75 14.84
CA HIS A 137 -13.77 -2.83 15.42
C HIS A 137 -13.53 -2.62 16.91
N GLU A 138 -13.28 -3.70 17.65
CA GLU A 138 -12.98 -3.66 19.08
C GLU A 138 -11.73 -4.50 19.40
N ARG A 139 -11.02 -4.14 20.49
CA ARG A 139 -9.84 -4.89 20.96
C ARG A 139 -10.14 -6.36 21.24
N SER A 140 -11.32 -6.66 21.80
CA SER A 140 -11.72 -8.03 22.15
C SER A 140 -11.90 -8.94 20.95
N ASP A 141 -11.92 -8.39 19.74
CA ASP A 141 -12.10 -9.16 18.51
C ASP A 141 -10.79 -9.79 18.01
N ALA A 142 -9.65 -9.52 18.67
CA ALA A 142 -8.35 -10.04 18.24
C ALA A 142 -8.19 -11.54 18.57
N VAL A 143 -8.84 -12.37 17.76
CA VAL A 143 -8.81 -13.83 17.81
C VAL A 143 -8.55 -14.41 16.43
N GLU A 144 -8.09 -15.66 16.36
CA GLU A 144 -7.92 -16.37 15.10
C GLU A 144 -9.25 -16.43 14.32
N GLY A 145 -9.18 -16.14 13.02
CA GLY A 145 -10.33 -16.06 12.11
C GLY A 145 -11.08 -14.72 12.14
N ALA A 146 -10.72 -13.80 13.03
CA ALA A 146 -11.32 -12.47 13.07
C ALA A 146 -11.12 -11.73 11.74
N GLU A 147 -12.20 -11.10 11.26
CA GLU A 147 -12.17 -10.31 10.03
C GLU A 147 -11.47 -8.98 10.29
N VAL A 148 -10.55 -8.62 9.39
CA VAL A 148 -9.92 -7.31 9.40
C VAL A 148 -10.81 -6.34 8.60
N LEU A 149 -11.13 -5.21 9.23
CA LEU A 149 -12.05 -4.21 8.72
C LEU A 149 -11.32 -2.88 8.49
N ALA A 150 -12.01 -1.97 7.82
CA ALA A 150 -11.69 -0.56 7.81
C ALA A 150 -12.61 0.12 8.83
N VAL A 151 -12.06 0.81 9.83
CA VAL A 151 -12.81 1.35 10.97
C VAL A 151 -12.66 2.86 11.00
N ARG A 152 -13.78 3.58 10.97
CA ARG A 152 -13.78 5.04 10.97
C ARG A 152 -13.67 5.56 12.39
N GLU A 153 -12.52 6.11 12.69
CA GLU A 153 -12.19 6.72 13.96
C GLU A 153 -11.36 7.97 13.75
N ASP A 154 -11.16 8.74 14.82
CA ASP A 154 -10.22 9.85 14.76
C ASP A 154 -8.80 9.27 14.60
N PRO A 155 -8.07 9.59 13.53
CA PRO A 155 -6.70 9.09 13.35
C PRO A 155 -5.72 9.61 14.41
N SER A 156 -6.13 10.54 15.28
CA SER A 156 -5.35 10.93 16.47
C SER A 156 -5.57 10.00 17.67
N ASP A 157 -6.68 9.25 17.70
CA ASP A 157 -6.93 8.21 18.70
C ASP A 157 -6.16 6.94 18.30
N SER A 158 -4.93 6.84 18.80
CA SER A 158 -4.10 5.63 18.68
C SER A 158 -4.70 4.51 19.53
N MET A 159 -5.17 3.47 18.86
CA MET A 159 -5.57 2.21 19.48
C MET A 159 -4.73 1.07 18.92
N HIS A 160 -4.18 0.23 19.81
CA HIS A 160 -3.26 -0.84 19.44
C HIS A 160 -3.85 -1.87 18.45
N PHE A 161 -5.18 -1.99 18.35
CA PHE A 161 -5.85 -2.89 17.40
C PHE A 161 -6.10 -2.26 16.00
N HIS A 162 -5.55 -1.06 15.77
CA HIS A 162 -5.40 -0.41 14.46
C HIS A 162 -3.92 -0.20 14.11
N GLU A 163 -3.02 -0.65 14.98
CA GLU A 163 -1.58 -0.54 14.81
C GLU A 163 -0.99 -1.88 14.38
N TRP A 164 -0.14 -1.80 13.37
CA TRP A 164 0.42 -2.96 12.70
C TRP A 164 1.93 -2.99 12.81
N LEU A 165 2.46 -4.18 13.07
CA LEU A 165 3.87 -4.50 12.97
C LEU A 165 4.15 -5.14 11.61
N THR A 166 5.33 -4.86 11.06
CA THR A 166 5.81 -5.49 9.83
C THR A 166 7.02 -6.38 10.13
N GLU A 167 6.97 -7.62 9.65
CA GLU A 167 8.13 -8.52 9.63
C GLU A 167 8.46 -8.88 8.19
N SER A 168 9.73 -8.73 7.81
CA SER A 168 10.19 -9.13 6.48
C SER A 168 10.03 -10.64 6.32
N GLY A 169 9.18 -11.05 5.38
CA GLY A 169 9.09 -12.44 4.99
C GLY A 169 10.28 -12.80 4.11
N THR A 170 10.99 -13.88 4.43
CA THR A 170 11.88 -14.47 3.43
C THR A 170 10.99 -15.08 2.36
N ALA A 171 10.79 -14.36 1.27
CA ALA A 171 10.35 -14.98 0.04
C ALA A 171 11.43 -15.99 -0.34
N THR A 172 11.20 -17.27 -0.08
CA THR A 172 11.88 -18.31 -0.84
C THR A 172 11.59 -17.96 -2.29
N PRO A 173 12.58 -17.58 -3.12
CA PRO A 173 12.32 -17.30 -4.52
C PRO A 173 11.57 -18.51 -5.09
N PRO A 174 10.55 -18.31 -5.95
CA PRO A 174 9.90 -19.43 -6.60
C PRO A 174 11.02 -20.31 -7.15
N PRO A 175 10.98 -21.64 -6.93
CA PRO A 175 12.04 -22.51 -7.41
C PRO A 175 12.15 -22.21 -8.90
N ASN A 176 13.27 -21.58 -9.28
CA ASN A 176 13.59 -21.37 -10.68
C ASN A 176 13.33 -22.71 -11.34
N GLU A 177 12.42 -22.70 -12.30
CA GLU A 177 12.20 -23.78 -13.23
C GLU A 177 13.59 -24.18 -13.71
N ILE A 178 14.13 -25.27 -13.15
CA ILE A 178 15.36 -25.87 -13.64
C ILE A 178 14.93 -26.39 -15.00
N THR A 179 15.05 -25.55 -16.02
CA THR A 179 14.99 -26.00 -17.40
C THR A 179 16.18 -26.97 -17.49
N PRO A 180 15.95 -28.28 -17.66
CA PRO A 180 17.06 -29.18 -17.90
C PRO A 180 17.70 -28.69 -19.19
N VAL A 181 18.95 -28.24 -19.11
CA VAL A 181 19.79 -28.02 -20.29
C VAL A 181 19.81 -29.36 -21.03
N PRO A 182 19.31 -29.45 -22.29
CA PRO A 182 19.43 -30.68 -23.04
C PRO A 182 20.91 -30.93 -23.32
N ASP A 183 21.42 -32.03 -22.80
CA ASP A 183 22.75 -32.56 -23.07
C ASP A 183 22.81 -32.98 -24.56
N PRO A 184 23.68 -32.39 -25.39
CA PRO A 184 23.79 -32.78 -26.79
C PRO A 184 24.84 -33.87 -26.93
N SER A 185 24.41 -35.14 -26.90
CA SER A 185 24.95 -36.26 -27.70
C SER A 185 24.52 -37.59 -27.11
N PHE A 186 23.80 -38.40 -27.87
CA PHE A 186 24.28 -39.70 -28.37
C PHE A 186 23.17 -40.34 -29.22
N GLU A 187 23.49 -40.58 -30.50
CA GLU A 187 22.75 -41.48 -31.39
C GLU A 187 22.87 -42.91 -30.86
N ALA A 188 21.76 -43.67 -30.86
CA ALA A 188 21.73 -45.10 -31.18
C ALA A 188 20.29 -45.62 -31.34
N GLU A 189 19.94 -45.87 -32.60
CA GLU A 189 19.20 -47.03 -33.14
C GLU A 189 17.83 -47.47 -32.59
N SER A 190 16.86 -47.35 -33.51
CA SER A 190 15.60 -48.11 -33.69
C SER A 190 15.87 -49.63 -33.95
N PRO A 191 14.88 -50.58 -34.04
CA PRO A 191 13.43 -50.36 -34.24
C PRO A 191 12.41 -51.36 -33.59
N ALA A 192 11.14 -50.98 -33.76
CA ALA A 192 9.93 -51.79 -34.06
C ALA A 192 9.23 -52.66 -32.99
N SER A 193 7.95 -52.35 -32.73
CA SER A 193 6.76 -53.19 -32.99
C SER A 193 5.54 -52.58 -32.25
N ALA A 194 4.65 -51.82 -32.90
CA ALA A 194 3.49 -52.22 -33.71
C ALA A 194 2.15 -52.32 -32.92
N ALA A 195 1.10 -51.84 -33.60
CA ALA A 195 -0.34 -51.93 -33.34
C ALA A 195 -0.94 -50.95 -32.30
N ALA A 196 -1.68 -49.89 -32.64
CA ALA A 196 -2.82 -49.66 -33.56
C ALA A 196 -4.16 -49.57 -32.82
N ALA A 197 -4.91 -48.52 -33.18
CA ALA A 197 -6.38 -48.32 -33.19
C ALA A 197 -6.75 -47.00 -32.49
N ALA A 198 -6.85 -45.88 -33.22
CA ALA A 198 -8.01 -45.46 -34.02
C ALA A 198 -9.24 -45.10 -33.17
N ALA A 199 -9.62 -43.82 -33.16
CA ALA A 199 -10.96 -43.35 -33.58
C ALA A 199 -11.17 -41.85 -33.33
N ALA A 200 -11.68 -41.19 -34.39
CA ALA A 200 -12.55 -40.00 -34.45
C ALA A 200 -12.03 -38.69 -33.84
N GLU A 201 -11.63 -37.69 -34.62
CA GLU A 201 -12.41 -36.95 -35.64
C GLU A 201 -13.73 -36.38 -35.09
N SER A 202 -13.68 -35.12 -34.67
CA SER A 202 -14.81 -34.20 -34.68
C SER A 202 -14.28 -32.76 -34.69
N ALA A 203 -14.09 -32.25 -35.90
CA ALA A 203 -13.90 -30.84 -36.15
C ALA A 203 -15.24 -30.12 -35.95
N SER A 204 -15.34 -29.31 -34.90
CA SER A 204 -16.43 -28.35 -34.75
C SER A 204 -16.05 -27.05 -35.47
N PRO A 205 -16.83 -26.58 -36.45
CA PRO A 205 -16.60 -25.27 -37.06
C PRO A 205 -16.94 -24.17 -36.05
N LYS A 206 -15.95 -23.35 -35.69
CA LYS A 206 -16.18 -22.13 -34.90
C LYS A 206 -16.97 -21.12 -35.76
N PRO A 207 -18.10 -20.59 -35.28
CA PRO A 207 -18.84 -19.52 -35.96
C PRO A 207 -17.99 -18.24 -36.02
N ALA A 208 -17.86 -17.67 -37.22
CA ALA A 208 -17.27 -16.36 -37.43
C ALA A 208 -18.25 -15.28 -36.94
N LEU A 209 -17.79 -14.40 -36.03
CA LEU A 209 -18.52 -13.23 -35.58
C LEU A 209 -18.42 -12.10 -36.63
N PRO A 210 -19.49 -11.31 -36.84
CA PRO A 210 -19.43 -10.15 -37.73
C PRO A 210 -18.52 -9.07 -37.16
N THR A 211 -17.51 -8.71 -37.95
CA THR A 211 -16.65 -7.54 -37.78
C THR A 211 -17.52 -6.29 -37.86
N THR A 212 -17.79 -5.66 -36.72
CA THR A 212 -18.49 -4.37 -36.70
C THR A 212 -17.45 -3.27 -36.90
N GLY A 213 -17.43 -2.71 -38.10
CA GLY A 213 -16.64 -1.53 -38.40
C GLY A 213 -17.20 -0.30 -37.68
N ALA A 214 -16.46 0.20 -36.71
CA ALA A 214 -16.66 1.53 -36.16
C ALA A 214 -15.75 2.51 -36.92
N GLY A 215 -16.27 3.03 -38.03
CA GLY A 215 -15.81 4.30 -38.56
C GLY A 215 -16.44 5.42 -37.74
N LEU A 216 -15.63 6.20 -37.03
CA LEU A 216 -16.00 7.53 -36.56
C LEU A 216 -14.72 8.34 -36.37
N GLY A 217 -14.48 9.23 -37.32
CA GLY A 217 -13.48 10.28 -37.19
C GLY A 217 -13.95 11.33 -36.18
N ILE A 218 -13.04 11.71 -35.30
CA ILE A 218 -13.03 12.96 -34.54
C ILE A 218 -11.54 13.31 -34.48
N GLY A 219 -11.08 14.28 -35.27
CA GLY A 219 -11.21 15.69 -34.95
C GLY A 219 -9.89 16.16 -34.38
N ILE A 220 -9.03 16.70 -35.24
CA ILE A 220 -7.81 17.39 -34.84
C ILE A 220 -8.24 18.62 -34.04
N GLY A 221 -8.09 18.53 -32.72
CA GLY A 221 -8.36 19.58 -31.75
C GLY A 221 -7.28 19.61 -30.69
N ALA A 222 -6.02 19.77 -31.11
CA ALA A 222 -4.94 20.13 -30.20
C ALA A 222 -5.17 21.57 -29.73
N GLY A 223 -5.64 21.74 -28.50
CA GLY A 223 -5.93 23.07 -27.95
C GLY A 223 -6.27 23.08 -26.47
N ALA A 224 -5.24 23.18 -25.62
CA ALA A 224 -5.27 23.86 -24.33
C ALA A 224 -6.33 23.44 -23.27
N VAL A 225 -6.30 22.18 -22.81
CA VAL A 225 -6.90 21.81 -21.51
C VAL A 225 -5.93 20.93 -20.72
N ALA A 226 -4.78 21.48 -20.33
CA ALA A 226 -3.82 20.78 -19.46
C ALA A 226 -3.37 21.61 -18.24
N LEU A 227 -3.81 22.86 -18.09
CA LEU A 227 -3.39 23.74 -16.99
C LEU A 227 -4.46 23.97 -15.91
N ALA A 228 -5.73 23.67 -16.17
CA ALA A 228 -6.80 23.84 -15.18
C ALA A 228 -6.83 22.70 -14.14
N GLY A 229 -6.51 21.46 -14.56
CA GLY A 229 -6.50 20.30 -13.65
C GLY A 229 -5.37 20.36 -12.61
N GLY A 230 -4.17 20.78 -13.02
CA GLY A 230 -3.01 20.86 -12.12
C GLY A 230 -3.18 21.89 -11.01
N ALA A 231 -3.80 23.04 -11.29
CA ALA A 231 -4.04 24.07 -10.28
C ALA A 231 -5.09 23.60 -9.24
N ALA A 232 -6.13 22.88 -9.67
CA ALA A 232 -7.12 22.33 -8.75
C ALA A 232 -6.52 21.26 -7.83
N LEU A 233 -5.66 20.38 -8.37
CA LEU A 233 -4.94 19.37 -7.60
C LEU A 233 -3.98 20.02 -6.58
N MET A 234 -3.19 21.02 -7.01
CA MET A 234 -2.30 21.78 -6.13
C MET A 234 -3.05 22.54 -5.04
N LEU A 235 -4.21 23.14 -5.35
CA LEU A 235 -5.04 23.84 -4.36
C LEU A 235 -5.70 22.88 -3.37
N TRP A 236 -6.18 21.72 -3.84
CA TRP A 236 -6.71 20.66 -2.99
C TRP A 236 -5.63 20.15 -2.02
N TRP A 237 -4.42 19.92 -2.52
CA TRP A 237 -3.29 19.46 -1.74
C TRP A 237 -2.78 20.51 -0.74
N GLN A 238 -2.70 21.79 -1.16
CA GLN A 238 -2.37 22.91 -0.25
C GLN A 238 -3.42 23.09 0.84
N ARG A 239 -4.72 22.96 0.52
CA ARG A 239 -5.80 23.05 1.50
C ARG A 239 -5.73 21.91 2.53
N ARG A 240 -5.36 20.70 2.09
CA ARG A 240 -5.15 19.55 2.98
C ARG A 240 -4.00 19.80 3.97
N ARG A 241 -2.92 20.46 3.55
CA ARG A 241 -1.81 20.84 4.45
C ARG A 241 -2.18 21.91 5.49
N VAL A 242 -2.93 22.94 5.11
CA VAL A 242 -3.33 24.01 6.04
C VAL A 242 -4.25 23.48 7.14
N LEU A 243 -5.17 22.58 6.81
CA LEU A 243 -6.07 21.97 7.80
C LEU A 243 -5.35 21.04 8.79
N ARG A 244 -4.13 20.57 8.48
CA ARG A 244 -3.30 19.74 9.37
C ARG A 244 -2.37 20.56 10.28
N ALA A 245 -2.16 21.86 10.01
CA ALA A 245 -1.26 22.71 10.80
C ALA A 245 -1.90 23.30 12.07
N ASP A 246 -3.23 23.19 12.19
CA ASP A 246 -4.00 23.64 13.36
C ASP A 246 -4.30 22.48 14.35
N TRP A 247 -3.63 21.32 14.20
CA TRP A 247 -3.69 20.18 15.13
C TRP A 247 -2.36 20.02 15.88
#